data_AF-A0AA37QX87-F1
#
_entry.id   AF-A0AA37QX87-F1
#
_cell.length_a   1.000
_cell.length_b   1.000
_cell.length_c   1.000
_cell.angle_alpha   90.00
_cell.angle_beta   90.00
_cell.angle_gamma   90.00
#
_symmetry.space_group_name_H-M   'P 1'
#
loop_
_entity.id
_entity.type
_entity.pdbx_description
1 polymer ?
#
loop_
_entity_poly.entity_id
_entity_poly.type
_entity_poly.pdbx_seq_one_letter_code
_entity_poly.pdbx_strand_id
1 'polypeptide(L)'
;MSRFTMVCWSAGLAAALLGTTPAQAGYYIIRWDNSGICQVWSEAFFKPIPWPSGYQVVSRPLPTFSEAVTRQVTLRRQGRCTL
;
A
#
# COMPACT_ATOMS: atom_id res chain seq x y z
N MET A 1 36.14 -2.09 -30.61
CA MET A 1 35.87 -1.62 -29.24
C MET A 1 34.38 -1.38 -29.11
N SER A 2 33.63 -2.35 -28.59
CA SER A 2 32.17 -2.25 -28.43
C SER A 2 31.85 -1.31 -27.28
N ARG A 3 31.25 -0.17 -27.62
CA ARG A 3 30.76 0.84 -26.69
C ARG A 3 29.39 0.38 -26.17
N PHE A 4 29.40 -0.33 -25.04
CA PHE A 4 28.19 -0.72 -24.33
C PHE A 4 27.63 0.51 -23.61
N THR A 5 26.66 1.17 -24.23
CA THR A 5 25.87 2.22 -23.60
C THR A 5 24.94 1.60 -22.56
N MET A 6 25.20 1.92 -21.30
CA MET A 6 24.42 1.54 -20.12
C MET A 6 23.05 2.22 -20.17
N VAL A 7 21.97 1.44 -20.34
CA VAL A 7 20.59 1.93 -20.28
C VAL A 7 20.09 1.78 -18.84
N CYS A 8 19.97 2.89 -18.12
CA CYS A 8 19.27 2.95 -16.84
C CYS A 8 17.77 2.77 -17.07
N TRP A 9 17.22 1.64 -16.63
CA TRP A 9 15.78 1.43 -16.51
C TRP A 9 15.29 2.10 -15.22
N SER A 10 14.79 3.32 -15.31
CA SER A 10 14.03 3.95 -14.23
C SER A 10 12.63 3.31 -14.21
N ALA A 11 12.43 2.34 -13.32
CA ALA A 11 11.12 1.78 -13.03
C ALA A 11 10.25 2.85 -12.33
N GLY A 12 9.44 3.57 -13.11
CA GLY A 12 8.42 4.46 -12.58
C GLY A 12 7.33 3.65 -11.89
N LEU A 13 7.26 3.74 -10.56
CA LEU A 13 6.15 3.22 -9.78
C LEU A 13 4.89 4.00 -10.15
N ALA A 14 4.05 3.43 -11.01
CA ALA A 14 2.72 3.94 -11.27
C ALA A 14 1.88 3.83 -9.99
N ALA A 15 1.66 4.96 -9.32
CA ALA A 15 0.69 5.03 -8.24
C ALA A 15 -0.71 4.92 -8.84
N ALA A 16 -1.28 3.72 -8.81
CA ALA A 16 -2.66 3.48 -9.21
C ALA A 16 -3.60 4.15 -8.19
N LEU A 17 -4.15 5.32 -8.55
CA LEU A 17 -5.27 5.93 -7.85
C LEU A 17 -6.54 5.17 -8.22
N LEU A 18 -6.89 4.13 -7.45
CA LEU A 18 -8.13 3.37 -7.63
C LEU A 18 -9.17 3.74 -6.57
N GLY A 19 -10.28 4.30 -7.06
CA GLY A 19 -11.64 3.97 -6.63
C GLY A 19 -12.17 4.62 -5.35
N THR A 20 -12.96 5.69 -5.50
CA THR A 20 -13.91 6.14 -4.48
C THR A 20 -15.15 5.24 -4.48
N THR A 21 -15.24 4.28 -3.56
CA THR A 21 -16.49 3.57 -3.26
C THR A 21 -16.85 3.76 -1.77
N PRO A 22 -17.87 4.59 -1.46
CA PRO A 22 -18.44 4.68 -0.13
C PRO A 22 -19.56 3.63 -0.03
N ALA A 23 -19.23 2.43 0.44
CA ALA A 23 -20.24 1.42 0.73
C ALA A 23 -19.81 0.58 1.93
N GLN A 24 -20.03 1.13 3.14
CA GLN A 24 -20.07 0.48 4.48
C GLN A 24 -19.05 -0.63 4.82
N ALA A 25 -17.97 -0.76 4.06
CA ALA A 25 -16.95 -1.77 4.27
C ALA A 25 -15.90 -1.26 5.27
N GLY A 26 -15.51 -2.12 6.21
CA GLY A 26 -14.39 -1.84 7.08
C GLY A 26 -13.14 -1.56 6.26
N TYR A 27 -12.38 -0.54 6.65
CA TYR A 27 -11.07 -0.23 6.09
C TYR A 27 -10.00 -0.83 6.98
N TYR A 28 -9.00 -1.47 6.39
CA TYR A 28 -7.85 -1.96 7.14
C TYR A 28 -6.58 -1.59 6.42
N ILE A 29 -5.48 -1.58 7.16
CA ILE A 29 -4.17 -1.22 6.63
C ILE A 29 -3.39 -2.50 6.42
N ILE A 30 -2.93 -2.70 5.20
CA ILE A 30 -1.94 -3.73 4.87
C ILE A 30 -0.55 -3.13 4.86
N ARG A 31 0.45 -3.93 5.23
CA ARG A 31 1.87 -3.62 5.12
C ARG A 31 2.51 -4.63 4.19
N TRP A 32 3.15 -4.15 3.13
CA TRP A 32 3.89 -4.99 2.19
C TRP A 32 5.19 -5.49 2.82
N ASP A 33 5.51 -6.78 2.70
CA ASP A 33 6.68 -7.36 3.36
C ASP A 33 8.00 -6.89 2.73
N ASN A 34 8.03 -6.71 1.41
CA ASN A 34 9.25 -6.34 0.69
C ASN A 34 9.65 -4.87 0.90
N SER A 35 8.67 -3.97 0.84
CA SER A 35 8.91 -2.52 0.88
C SER A 35 8.60 -1.88 2.25
N GLY A 36 7.84 -2.58 3.11
CA GLY A 36 7.29 -2.03 4.35
C GLY A 36 6.23 -0.95 4.15
N ILE A 37 5.79 -0.72 2.90
CA ILE A 37 4.78 0.31 2.58
C ILE A 37 3.45 -0.10 3.19
N CYS A 38 2.81 0.84 3.87
CA CYS A 38 1.45 0.66 4.36
C CYS A 38 0.43 1.27 3.40
N GLN A 39 -0.61 0.50 3.10
CA GLN A 39 -1.67 0.86 2.18
C GLN A 39 -3.03 0.64 2.84
N VAL A 40 -3.95 1.58 2.66
CA VAL A 40 -5.35 1.42 3.08
C VAL A 40 -6.05 0.53 2.08
N TRP A 41 -6.71 -0.50 2.60
CA TRP A 41 -7.54 -1.43 1.87
C TRP A 41 -8.97 -1.37 2.40
N SER A 42 -9.95 -1.59 1.53
CA SER A 42 -11.36 -1.65 1.91
C SER A 42 -11.85 -3.09 1.79
N GLU A 43 -12.62 -3.55 2.76
CA GLU A 43 -13.27 -4.87 2.74
C GLU A 43 -14.28 -5.04 1.59
N ALA A 44 -14.74 -3.94 0.99
CA ALA A 44 -15.59 -3.99 -0.20
C ALA A 44 -14.82 -4.48 -1.43
N PHE A 45 -13.49 -4.35 -1.42
CA PHE A 45 -12.63 -4.84 -2.49
C PHE A 45 -12.12 -6.24 -2.18
N PHE A 46 -11.94 -7.05 -3.24
CA PHE A 46 -11.25 -8.33 -3.16
C PHE A 46 -9.89 -8.16 -2.47
N LYS A 47 -9.47 -9.18 -1.71
CA LYS A 47 -8.16 -9.15 -1.06
C LYS A 47 -7.06 -8.98 -2.11
N PRO A 48 -6.02 -8.17 -1.83
CA PRO A 48 -4.91 -8.02 -2.76
C PRO A 48 -4.27 -9.38 -3.01
N ILE A 49 -3.85 -9.61 -4.25
CA ILE A 49 -3.10 -10.81 -4.63
C ILE A 49 -1.66 -10.62 -4.12
N PRO A 50 -1.14 -11.51 -3.26
CA PRO A 50 0.19 -11.38 -2.67
C PRO A 50 1.29 -11.78 -3.67
N TRP A 51 1.48 -10.99 -4.73
CA TRP A 51 2.51 -11.22 -5.73
C TRP A 51 3.07 -9.87 -6.22
N PRO A 52 4.40 -9.67 -6.28
CA PRO A 52 5.50 -10.63 -6.05
C PRO A 52 5.89 -10.82 -4.58
N SER A 53 5.34 -10.04 -3.65
CA SER A 53 5.59 -10.16 -2.20
C SER A 53 4.30 -10.24 -1.40
N GLY A 54 4.35 -10.93 -0.26
CA GLY A 54 3.26 -10.98 0.70
C GLY A 54 2.91 -9.62 1.32
N TYR A 55 1.81 -9.60 2.06
CA TYR A 55 1.40 -8.47 2.89
C TYR A 55 0.82 -8.96 4.21
N GLN A 56 0.91 -8.10 5.23
CA GLN A 56 0.34 -8.34 6.55
C GLN A 56 -0.71 -7.28 6.87
N VAL A 57 -1.82 -7.69 7.47
CA VAL A 57 -2.81 -6.73 7.99
C VAL A 57 -2.32 -6.20 9.34
N VAL A 58 -2.06 -4.90 9.42
CA VAL A 58 -1.42 -4.26 10.59
C VAL A 58 -2.39 -3.41 11.42
N SER A 59 -3.64 -3.28 10.98
CA SER A 59 -4.68 -2.55 11.71
C SER A 59 -5.92 -3.41 11.95
N ARG A 60 -6.70 -3.01 12.95
CA ARG A 60 -8.09 -3.43 13.07
C ARG A 60 -8.92 -2.80 11.93
N PRO A 61 -10.07 -3.38 11.58
CA PRO A 61 -11.02 -2.75 10.67
C PRO A 61 -11.52 -1.42 11.26
N LEU A 62 -11.51 -0.39 10.43
CA LEU A 62 -11.85 1.00 10.74
C LEU A 62 -13.11 1.34 9.95
N PRO A 63 -14.09 2.03 10.53
CA PRO A 63 -15.36 2.31 9.86
C PRO A 63 -15.24 3.35 8.74
N THR A 64 -14.18 4.16 8.72
CA THR A 64 -14.03 5.25 7.74
C THR A 64 -12.65 5.30 7.09
N PHE A 65 -12.62 5.77 5.85
CA PHE A 65 -11.36 5.99 5.11
C PHE A 65 -10.47 7.03 5.79
N SER A 66 -11.05 8.12 6.33
CA SER A 66 -10.28 9.17 7.01
C SER A 66 -9.56 8.65 8.26
N GLU A 67 -10.22 7.79 9.04
CA GLU A 67 -9.56 7.13 10.17
C GLU A 67 -8.46 6.17 9.71
N ALA A 68 -8.67 5.42 8.62
CA ALA A 68 -7.66 4.56 8.04
C ALA A 68 -6.41 5.34 7.59
N VAL A 69 -6.59 6.49 6.93
CA VAL A 69 -5.49 7.38 6.53
C VAL A 69 -4.79 7.95 7.77
N THR A 70 -5.54 8.44 8.76
CA THR A 70 -4.97 8.94 10.02
C THR A 70 -4.14 7.88 10.73
N ARG A 71 -4.64 6.64 10.73
CA ARG A 71 -3.94 5.50 11.33
C ARG A 71 -2.70 5.12 10.53
N GLN A 72 -2.75 5.15 9.21
CA GLN A 72 -1.60 4.93 8.34
C GLN A 72 -0.50 5.97 8.62
N VAL A 73 -0.84 7.26 8.73
CA VAL A 73 0.10 8.33 9.07
C VAL A 73 0.72 8.10 10.46
N THR A 74 -0.08 7.65 11.43
CA THR A 74 0.43 7.32 12.77
C THR A 74 1.43 6.17 12.73
N LEU A 75 1.13 5.10 11.97
CA LEU A 75 2.04 3.96 11.83
C LEU A 75 3.35 4.35 11.13
N ARG A 76 3.29 5.28 10.17
CA ARG A 76 4.47 5.89 9.53
C ARG A 76 5.31 6.67 10.52
N ARG A 77 4.69 7.53 11.33
CA ARG A 77 5.37 8.28 12.41
C ARG A 77 6.01 7.38 13.46
N GLN A 78 5.46 6.18 13.68
CA GLN A 78 6.02 5.17 14.58
C GLN A 78 7.14 4.33 13.96
N GLY A 79 7.51 4.56 12.69
CA GLY A 79 8.51 3.75 11.98
C GLY A 79 8.04 2.33 11.64
N ARG A 80 6.74 2.04 11.78
CA ARG A 80 6.15 0.72 11.47
C ARG A 80 5.86 0.55 9.99
N CYS A 81 5.74 1.65 9.26
CA CYS A 81 5.47 1.73 7.82
C CYS A 81 6.51 2.60 7.14
N THR A 82 6.87 2.24 5.92
CA THR A 82 7.75 3.02 5.04
C THR A 82 6.94 3.93 4.12
N LEU A 83 7.55 5.05 3.70
CA LEU A 83 6.96 6.26 3.09
C LEU A 83 6.20 7.14 4.06
#